data_AF-A0A932MB47-F1
#
_entry.id   AF-A0A932MB47-F1
#
_cell.length_a   1.000
_cell.length_b   1.000
_cell.length_c   1.000
_cell.angle_alpha   90.00
_cell.angle_beta   90.00
_cell.angle_gamma   90.00
#
_symmetry.space_group_name_H-M   'P 1'
#
loop_
_entity.id
_entity.type
_entity.pdbx_description
1 polymer ?
#
loop_
_entity_poly.entity_id
_entity_poly.type
_entity_poly.pdbx_seq_one_letter_code
_entity_poly.pdbx_strand_id
1 'polypeptide(L)'
;MSTGNDSGLVRGARLSEGAYGKANPMRHYLYFRVSQKEPFDILYLTPALTSIINPADGSLNLISEVAYSPVTNLELRLRGAFLLGGKKTEYGEKQNDYRLELRLRYYFGF
;
A
#
# COMPACT_ATOMS: atom_id res chain seq x y z
N MET A 1 -49.48 -10.62 -21.65
CA MET A 1 -48.82 -9.39 -21.17
C MET A 1 -48.49 -9.61 -19.70
N SER A 2 -47.23 -9.92 -19.38
CA SER A 2 -46.79 -10.11 -17.99
C SER A 2 -45.74 -9.05 -17.71
N THR A 3 -46.17 -7.97 -17.04
CA THR A 3 -45.29 -6.88 -16.61
C THR A 3 -44.37 -7.45 -15.52
N GLY A 4 -43.18 -7.89 -15.93
CA GLY A 4 -42.12 -8.34 -15.04
C GLY A 4 -41.76 -7.22 -14.08
N ASN A 5 -41.66 -7.56 -12.80
CA ASN A 5 -41.43 -6.60 -11.72
C ASN A 5 -39.99 -6.06 -11.75
N ASP A 6 -39.75 -5.01 -12.53
CA ASP A 6 -38.44 -4.35 -12.71
C ASP A 6 -37.91 -3.68 -11.43
N SER A 7 -38.70 -3.63 -10.35
CA SER A 7 -38.29 -3.02 -9.07
C SER A 7 -37.11 -3.72 -8.40
N GLY A 8 -36.94 -5.03 -8.62
CA GLY A 8 -35.79 -5.80 -8.13
C GLY A 8 -34.50 -5.46 -8.86
N LEU A 9 -34.58 -5.29 -10.19
CA LEU A 9 -33.44 -4.92 -11.04
C LEU A 9 -33.01 -3.47 -10.79
N VAL A 10 -33.97 -2.55 -10.60
CA VAL A 10 -33.69 -1.15 -10.26
C VAL A 10 -33.07 -1.02 -8.86
N ARG A 11 -33.46 -1.86 -7.89
CA ARG A 11 -32.78 -1.94 -6.57
C ARG A 11 -31.38 -2.52 -6.67
N GLY A 12 -31.18 -3.56 -7.47
CA GLY A 12 -29.85 -4.16 -7.72
C GLY A 12 -28.89 -3.16 -8.37
N ALA A 13 -29.35 -2.39 -9.36
CA ALA A 13 -28.57 -1.34 -10.00
C ALA A 13 -28.18 -0.22 -9.02
N ARG A 14 -29.11 0.24 -8.16
CA ARG A 14 -28.81 1.26 -7.13
C ARG A 14 -27.89 0.77 -6.02
N LEU A 15 -27.91 -0.53 -5.69
CA LEU A 15 -26.98 -1.13 -4.74
C LEU A 15 -25.58 -1.29 -5.35
N SER A 16 -25.49 -1.55 -6.65
CA SER A 16 -24.24 -1.52 -7.42
C SER A 16 -23.72 -0.09 -7.67
N GLU A 17 -24.55 0.94 -7.60
CA GLU A 17 -24.08 2.34 -7.60
C GLU A 17 -23.69 2.83 -6.20
N GLY A 18 -24.09 2.11 -5.15
CA GLY A 18 -23.62 2.31 -3.78
C GLY A 18 -22.15 1.92 -3.60
N ALA A 19 -21.56 2.30 -2.46
CA ALA A 19 -20.12 2.34 -2.13
C ALA A 19 -19.22 1.15 -2.54
N TYR A 20 -19.80 0.01 -2.95
CA TYR A 20 -19.10 -1.21 -3.34
C TYR A 20 -19.12 -1.55 -4.84
N GLY A 21 -19.91 -0.87 -5.68
CA GLY A 21 -20.06 -1.25 -7.09
C GLY A 21 -19.57 -0.23 -8.13
N LYS A 22 -18.91 0.86 -7.70
CA LYS A 22 -17.95 1.50 -8.59
C LYS A 22 -16.81 0.51 -8.81
N ALA A 23 -16.82 -0.15 -9.95
CA ALA A 23 -15.60 -0.69 -10.53
C ALA A 23 -14.65 0.50 -10.71
N ASN A 24 -13.84 0.79 -9.69
CA ASN A 24 -12.86 1.86 -9.76
C ASN A 24 -11.86 1.38 -10.81
N PRO A 25 -11.85 1.94 -12.03
CA PRO A 25 -10.89 1.53 -13.04
C PRO A 25 -9.57 2.17 -12.62
N MET A 26 -8.95 1.62 -11.58
CA MET A 26 -7.68 1.97 -10.97
C MET A 26 -6.54 1.68 -11.95
N ARG A 27 -6.50 2.44 -13.04
CA ARG A 27 -5.62 2.23 -14.20
C ARG A 27 -4.33 3.04 -14.13
N HIS A 28 -4.25 4.02 -13.23
CA HIS A 28 -3.12 4.93 -13.15
C HIS A 28 -2.58 4.96 -11.73
N TYR A 29 -1.42 4.33 -11.53
CA TYR A 29 -0.63 4.47 -10.32
C TYR A 29 0.76 4.92 -10.71
N LEU A 30 1.25 5.95 -10.03
CA LEU A 30 2.65 6.32 -10.13
C LEU A 30 3.42 5.57 -9.05
N TYR A 31 4.26 4.64 -9.48
CA TYR A 31 5.18 3.90 -8.60
C TYR A 31 6.56 4.55 -8.66
N PHE A 32 7.06 4.98 -7.52
CA PHE A 32 8.41 5.50 -7.37
C PHE A 32 9.13 4.73 -6.28
N ARG A 33 10.36 4.30 -6.56
CA ARG A 33 11.23 3.68 -5.57
C ARG A 33 12.65 4.18 -5.74
N VAL A 34 13.25 4.59 -4.63
CA VAL A 34 14.67 4.91 -4.51
C VAL A 34 15.27 4.02 -3.43
N SER A 35 16.46 3.50 -3.69
CA SER A 35 17.23 2.73 -2.71
C SER A 35 18.69 3.02 -2.89
N GLN A 36 19.40 3.24 -1.78
CA GLN A 36 20.83 3.52 -1.79
C GLN A 36 21.50 2.40 -1.01
N LYS A 37 22.48 1.72 -1.61
CA LYS A 37 23.37 0.83 -0.85
C LYS A 37 24.46 1.65 -0.22
N GLU A 38 24.79 1.32 1.02
CA GLU A 38 25.92 1.87 1.77
C GLU A 38 25.96 3.41 1.73
N PRO A 39 24.83 4.09 2.02
CA PRO A 39 24.79 5.55 2.02
C PRO A 39 25.74 6.09 3.10
N PHE A 40 26.38 7.23 2.84
CA PHE A 40 27.27 7.89 3.80
C PHE A 40 28.39 6.96 4.32
N ASP A 41 28.82 5.98 3.51
CA ASP A 41 29.86 5.01 3.85
C ASP A 41 29.49 4.07 5.02
N ILE A 42 28.19 3.89 5.28
CA ILE A 42 27.70 2.94 6.30
C ILE A 42 27.58 1.55 5.67
N LEU A 43 28.54 0.69 5.97
CA LEU A 43 28.62 -0.67 5.45
C LEU A 43 27.37 -1.50 5.81
N TYR A 44 26.85 -2.27 4.85
CA TYR A 44 25.67 -3.14 4.97
C TYR A 44 24.34 -2.45 5.30
N LEU A 45 24.28 -1.12 5.24
CA LEU A 45 23.03 -0.37 5.36
C LEU A 45 22.41 -0.16 3.97
N THR A 46 21.11 -0.41 3.84
CA THR A 46 20.36 -0.14 2.61
C THR A 46 19.02 0.52 2.96
N PRO A 47 18.94 1.85 3.03
CA PRO A 47 17.66 2.54 3.05
C PRO A 47 16.98 2.45 1.69
N ALA A 48 15.67 2.39 1.72
CA ALA A 48 14.80 2.52 0.57
C ALA A 48 13.56 3.33 0.92
N LEU A 49 13.08 4.09 -0.05
CA LEU A 49 11.82 4.80 0.03
C LEU A 49 11.00 4.42 -1.20
N THR A 50 9.77 3.98 -0.98
CA THR A 50 8.80 3.66 -2.02
C THR A 50 7.58 4.55 -1.85
N SER A 51 7.13 5.18 -2.92
CA SER A 51 5.92 6.00 -2.97
C SER A 51 5.02 5.45 -4.06
N ILE A 52 3.75 5.28 -3.74
CA ILE A 52 2.72 4.85 -4.68
C ILE A 52 1.62 5.90 -4.62
N ILE A 53 1.47 6.67 -5.69
CA ILE A 53 0.51 7.76 -5.78
C ILE A 53 -0.61 7.33 -6.72
N ASN A 54 -1.85 7.49 -6.26
CA ASN A 54 -3.02 7.38 -7.10
C ASN A 54 -3.47 8.80 -7.51
N PRO A 55 -3.16 9.27 -8.73
CA PRO A 55 -3.56 10.60 -9.19
C PRO A 55 -5.08 10.77 -9.34
N ALA A 56 -5.88 9.68 -9.36
CA ALA A 56 -7.33 9.77 -9.55
C ALA A 56 -8.07 10.25 -8.29
N ASP A 57 -7.62 9.85 -7.09
CA ASP A 57 -8.20 10.27 -5.82
C ASP A 57 -7.21 11.06 -4.94
N GLY A 58 -5.98 11.26 -5.40
CA GLY A 58 -4.93 12.00 -4.71
C GLY A 58 -4.36 11.26 -3.49
N SER A 59 -4.64 9.96 -3.36
CA SER A 59 -4.10 9.17 -2.26
C SER A 59 -2.64 8.77 -2.50
N LEU A 60 -1.90 8.68 -1.40
CA LEU A 60 -0.48 8.35 -1.37
C LEU A 60 -0.22 7.23 -0.37
N ASN A 61 0.46 6.19 -0.81
CA ASN A 61 1.06 5.19 0.07
C ASN A 61 2.58 5.39 0.07
N LEU A 62 3.12 5.79 1.23
CA LEU A 62 4.54 6.03 1.42
C LEU A 62 5.13 4.95 2.31
N ILE A 63 6.10 4.20 1.78
CA ILE A 63 6.77 3.11 2.47
C ILE A 63 8.25 3.48 2.63
N SER A 64 8.69 3.64 3.87
CA SER A 64 10.11 3.73 4.22
C SER A 64 10.62 2.36 4.66
N GLU A 65 11.78 1.95 4.18
CA GLU A 65 12.43 0.70 4.55
C GLU A 65 13.90 0.96 4.84
N VAL A 66 14.45 0.32 5.87
CA VAL A 66 15.87 0.31 6.17
C VAL A 66 16.26 -1.13 6.46
N ALA A 67 17.18 -1.67 5.66
CA ALA A 67 17.80 -2.95 5.90
C ALA A 67 19.23 -2.78 6.40
N TYR A 68 19.63 -3.59 7.37
CA TYR A 68 20.97 -3.61 7.94
C TYR A 68 21.42 -5.05 8.18
N SER A 69 22.54 -5.44 7.57
CA SER A 69 23.07 -6.81 7.62
C SER A 69 24.52 -6.83 8.10
N PRO A 70 24.79 -6.55 9.40
CA PRO A 70 26.16 -6.35 9.91
C PRO A 70 27.03 -7.60 9.85
N VAL A 71 26.41 -8.79 9.90
CA VAL A 71 27.09 -10.08 9.88
C VAL A 71 26.34 -11.01 8.95
N THR A 72 27.03 -11.98 8.36
CA THR A 72 26.50 -12.88 7.32
C THR A 72 25.22 -13.61 7.72
N ASN A 73 25.04 -13.87 9.02
CA ASN A 73 23.93 -14.67 9.55
C ASN A 73 22.80 -13.83 10.18
N LEU A 74 22.86 -12.50 10.13
CA LEU A 74 21.85 -11.61 10.72
C LEU A 74 21.38 -10.56 9.72
N GLU A 75 20.08 -10.54 9.44
CA GLU A 75 19.42 -9.47 8.71
C GLU A 75 18.44 -8.74 9.64
N LEU A 76 18.59 -7.43 9.73
CA LEU A 76 17.66 -6.51 10.38
C LEU A 76 16.94 -5.71 9.30
N ARG A 77 15.63 -5.60 9.40
CA ARG A 77 14.85 -4.78 8.50
C ARG A 77 13.73 -4.07 9.23
N LEU A 78 13.73 -2.75 9.15
CA LEU A 78 12.65 -1.90 9.61
C LEU A 78 11.88 -1.39 8.40
N ARG A 79 10.55 -1.51 8.42
CA ARG A 79 9.68 -0.99 7.36
C ARG A 79 8.52 -0.21 7.98
N GLY A 80 8.38 1.06 7.61
CA GLY A 80 7.20 1.87 7.87
C GLY A 80 6.37 2.00 6.59
N ALA A 81 5.05 1.91 6.70
CA ALA A 81 4.12 2.25 5.64
C ALA A 81 3.10 3.25 6.18
N PHE A 82 2.94 4.37 5.50
CA PHE A 82 2.05 5.46 5.84
C PHE A 82 1.05 5.65 4.71
N LEU A 83 -0.23 5.58 5.03
CA LEU A 83 -1.30 5.85 4.08
C LEU A 83 -1.76 7.29 4.28
N LEU A 84 -1.46 8.15 3.33
CA LEU A 84 -1.79 9.58 3.34
C LEU A 84 -2.91 9.81 2.32
N GLY A 85 -4.15 9.99 2.81
CA GLY A 85 -5.33 10.24 1.99
C GLY A 85 -6.41 11.01 2.75
N GLY A 86 -7.09 11.96 2.10
CA GLY A 86 -8.13 12.79 2.72
C GLY A 86 -9.44 12.02 3.01
N LYS A 87 -10.30 12.56 3.88
CA LYS A 87 -11.69 12.09 4.10
C LYS A 87 -12.39 12.02 2.73
N LYS A 88 -12.72 10.81 2.24
CA LYS A 88 -13.29 10.45 0.92
C LYS A 88 -12.32 9.85 -0.13
N THR A 89 -11.10 9.47 0.24
CA THR A 89 -10.18 8.73 -0.66
C THR A 89 -10.16 7.25 -0.33
N GLU A 90 -9.84 6.38 -1.30
CA GLU A 90 -9.90 4.92 -1.14
C GLU A 90 -8.95 4.39 -0.04
N TYR A 91 -7.89 5.15 0.23
CA TYR A 91 -6.95 4.87 1.32
C TYR A 91 -7.34 5.52 2.65
N GLY A 92 -8.26 6.49 2.67
CA GLY A 92 -8.84 7.06 3.88
C GLY A 92 -9.97 6.23 4.49
N GLU A 93 -10.54 5.27 3.76
CA GLU A 93 -11.49 4.28 4.31
C GLU A 93 -10.81 3.01 4.86
N LYS A 94 -9.52 2.78 4.56
CA LYS A 94 -8.76 1.69 5.18
C LYS A 94 -8.30 2.09 6.58
N GLN A 95 -8.73 1.33 7.58
CA GLN A 95 -8.54 1.51 9.04
C GLN A 95 -7.08 1.53 9.55
N ASN A 96 -6.08 1.70 8.68
CA ASN A 96 -4.68 1.53 9.03
C ASN A 96 -3.84 2.74 8.61
N ASP A 97 -3.91 3.81 9.41
CA ASP A 97 -3.23 5.09 9.17
C ASP A 97 -1.69 4.96 9.06
N TYR A 98 -1.13 3.96 9.74
CA TYR A 98 0.29 3.64 9.68
C TYR A 98 0.53 2.16 9.99
N ARG A 99 1.59 1.57 9.42
CA ARG A 99 2.05 0.21 9.72
C ARG A 99 3.55 0.26 9.93
N LEU A 100 4.01 -0.21 11.08
CA LEU A 100 5.42 -0.36 11.37
C LEU A 100 5.75 -1.85 11.53
N GLU A 101 6.75 -2.33 10.81
CA GLU A 101 7.20 -3.71 10.83
C GLU A 101 8.69 -3.76 11.15
N LEU A 102 9.04 -4.49 12.21
CA LEU A 102 10.42 -4.86 12.50
C LEU A 102 10.59 -6.35 12.17
N ARG A 103 11.57 -6.67 11.34
CA ARG A 103 11.92 -8.03 10.96
C ARG A 103 13.37 -8.30 11.31
N LEU A 104 13.58 -9.39 12.05
CA LEU A 104 14.89 -9.90 12.41
C LEU A 104 14.97 -11.33 11.86
N ARG A 105 15.97 -11.61 11.02
CA ARG A 105 16.22 -12.95 10.48
C ARG A 105 17.60 -13.37 10.89
N TYR A 106 17.68 -14.51 11.55
CA TYR A 106 18.94 -15.15 11.90
C TYR A 106 19.02 -16.49 11.17
N TYR A 107 20.11 -16.72 10.45
CA TYR A 107 20.37 -17.97 9.75
C TYR A 107 21.29 -18.84 10.61
N PHE A 108 20.80 -20.03 10.98
CA PHE A 108 21.63 -21.06 11.57
C PHE A 108 22.22 -21.89 10.43
N GLY A 109 23.54 -21.90 10.30
CA GLY A 109 24.23 -22.85 9.43
C GLY A 109 24.14 -24.26 10.05
N PHE A 110 23.76 -25.24 9.23
CA PHE A 110 24.00 -26.67 9.48
C PHE A 110 25.45 -27.02 9.14
#